data_AF-A0A397GA02-F1
#
_entry.id   AF-A0A397GA02-F1
#
_cell.length_a   1.000
_cell.length_b   1.000
_cell.length_c   1.000
_cell.angle_alpha   90.00
_cell.angle_beta   90.00
_cell.angle_gamma   90.00
#
_symmetry.space_group_name_H-M   'P 1'
#
loop_
_entity.id
_entity.type
_entity.pdbx_description
1 polymer ?
#
loop_
_entity_poly.entity_id
_entity_poly.type
_entity_poly.pdbx_seq_one_letter_code
_entity_poly.pdbx_strand_id
1 'polypeptide(L)'
;MNKCNVCQKSSTSKCSKCHQIYYCSKECQKEDWKKHKKLCRNSPVININDKTESSNSNLPPQMLDEFLSDMMDRTNFVENKNVPNFGQEYATKYPNERQRIKFLKSAESALKCIQLEDKFIEHDLEMFDPTYLSKRWNEFSDDLIKFLSSPRKVGDIFTGKTKNPYVVDRGLGALSFSNMPKLSFSLEQGKVHIAVGFVDLDLLLRAEIKQNEKSVKKSIKFIGYEGSVYSVAKTNVIKEMMMEKAPIRSIIEVWFSTVWTMETLKHFENAVKRVLNFGDAPNNSPPNPMKNELHPEVRSLILHWSRSINSPKSQKGAHKLWEKTFTQNSTIFFTVGNLIEQRDRIQTARHILTGEFPLMDDQQPKNLIASITMFNCNNGISPHSTDEFMLQMMPMDVILQKNQRKNTTFLNAIYNFLEESITKICDWLSSSTTGGKVIEVYLHYQFVSNENSALLSSIRQLDPWTMSWSNICDYFYPNDFHKLLKACSGNDTIHAMSSMNWITEVYGAHIKEYDNSIRRKILINAHKLLSKVGKIMDPSGYFRNTKIIEHPFNLGDLIAVMTVKDNWKDYFFKGQNLNIGEVLIIQYAQTNRTNTLLNLSFTYNTDINIKTGLTSYK
;
A
#
# COMPACT_ATOMS: atom_id res chain seq x y z
N MET A 1 31.07 -17.81 29.52
CA MET A 1 30.94 -18.53 30.80
C MET A 1 29.49 -18.44 31.25
N ASN A 2 28.85 -19.57 31.57
CA ASN A 2 27.46 -19.59 32.02
C ASN A 2 27.37 -19.12 33.48
N LYS A 3 26.25 -18.48 33.84
CA LYS A 3 26.04 -17.89 35.18
C LYS A 3 24.96 -18.66 35.95
N CYS A 4 25.13 -18.75 37.26
CA CYS A 4 24.17 -19.34 38.18
C CYS A 4 22.85 -18.56 38.16
N ASN A 5 21.71 -19.25 37.99
CA ASN A 5 20.39 -18.63 37.93
C ASN A 5 19.98 -17.90 39.21
N VAL A 6 20.59 -18.24 40.35
CA VAL A 6 20.28 -17.64 41.65
C VAL A 6 21.24 -16.50 41.99
N CYS A 7 22.55 -16.77 42.05
CA CYS A 7 23.53 -15.81 42.56
C CYS A 7 24.44 -15.19 41.49
N GLN A 8 24.22 -15.50 40.21
CA GLN A 8 24.93 -14.95 39.04
C GLN A 8 26.45 -15.21 38.98
N LYS A 9 27.03 -16.01 39.89
CA LYS A 9 28.42 -16.49 39.81
C LYS A 9 28.61 -17.46 38.64
N SER A 10 29.83 -17.53 38.10
CA SER A 10 30.18 -18.47 37.02
C SER A 10 29.87 -19.91 37.43
N SER A 11 29.24 -20.67 36.53
CA SER A 11 28.93 -22.08 36.73
C SER A 11 29.15 -22.90 35.48
N THR A 12 29.65 -24.12 35.67
CA THR A 12 29.75 -25.18 34.68
C THR A 12 28.68 -26.26 34.87
N SER A 13 28.00 -26.27 36.01
CA SER A 13 27.01 -27.29 36.39
C SER A 13 25.61 -26.87 35.95
N LYS A 14 24.92 -27.75 35.23
CA LYS A 14 23.57 -27.53 34.69
C LYS A 14 22.56 -28.49 35.32
N CYS A 15 21.28 -28.12 35.32
CA CYS A 15 20.19 -29.00 35.73
C CYS A 15 20.29 -30.34 34.99
N SER A 16 20.29 -31.46 35.71
CA SER A 16 20.45 -32.79 35.12
C SER A 16 19.24 -33.26 34.32
N LYS A 17 18.07 -32.59 34.45
CA LYS A 17 16.84 -32.95 33.73
C LYS A 17 16.66 -32.17 32.42
N CYS A 18 16.69 -30.84 32.47
CA CYS A 18 16.45 -30.01 31.29
C CYS A 18 17.74 -29.52 30.61
N HIS A 19 18.88 -29.55 31.32
CA HIS A 19 20.17 -29.00 30.86
C HIS A 19 20.18 -27.52 30.45
N GLN A 20 19.10 -26.77 30.68
CA GLN A 20 18.92 -25.38 30.24
C GLN A 20 19.32 -24.33 31.28
N ILE A 21 19.30 -24.68 32.57
CA ILE A 21 19.62 -23.74 33.67
C ILE A 21 20.90 -24.18 34.39
N TYR A 22 21.74 -23.20 34.75
CA TYR A 22 23.02 -23.41 35.42
C TYR A 22 22.95 -23.02 36.90
N TYR A 23 23.62 -23.79 37.76
CA TYR A 23 23.70 -23.55 39.20
C TYR A 23 25.15 -23.69 39.66
N CYS A 24 25.67 -22.75 40.46
CA CYS A 24 27.05 -22.85 40.97
C CYS A 24 27.17 -23.86 42.12
N SER A 25 26.06 -24.27 42.74
CA SER A 25 26.02 -25.25 43.83
C SER A 25 24.65 -25.92 43.96
N LYS A 26 24.57 -27.01 44.74
CA LYS A 26 23.30 -27.72 44.99
C LYS A 26 22.32 -26.88 45.82
N GLU A 27 22.81 -25.96 46.63
CA GLU A 27 22.02 -25.04 47.44
C GLU A 27 21.24 -24.08 46.53
N CYS A 28 21.92 -23.46 45.55
CA CYS A 28 21.28 -22.62 44.54
C CYS A 28 20.26 -23.40 43.70
N GLN A 29 20.54 -24.66 43.37
CA GLN A 29 19.57 -25.50 42.67
C GLN A 29 18.32 -25.76 43.52
N LYS A 30 18.45 -26.07 44.81
CA LYS A 30 17.33 -26.33 45.72
C LYS A 30 16.47 -25.09 45.95
N GLU A 31 17.09 -23.92 46.06
CA GLU A 31 16.41 -22.64 46.22
C GLU A 31 15.51 -22.33 45.02
N ASP A 32 16.06 -22.47 43.81
CA ASP A 32 15.32 -22.26 42.57
C ASP A 32 14.33 -23.41 42.27
N TRP A 33 14.54 -24.61 42.84
CA TRP A 33 13.77 -25.81 42.48
C TRP A 33 12.26 -25.65 42.60
N LYS A 34 11.75 -24.90 43.60
CA LYS A 34 10.30 -24.66 43.75
C LYS A 34 9.70 -23.93 42.55
N LYS A 35 10.45 -23.02 41.92
CA LYS A 35 10.06 -22.28 40.71
C LYS A 35 10.43 -23.07 39.46
N HIS A 36 11.68 -23.51 39.37
CA HIS A 36 12.22 -24.25 38.23
C HIS A 36 11.49 -25.56 37.96
N LYS A 37 11.08 -26.34 38.97
CA LYS A 37 10.41 -27.64 38.79
C LYS A 37 9.16 -27.56 37.89
N LYS A 38 8.43 -26.43 37.92
CA LYS A 38 7.24 -26.22 37.06
C LYS A 38 7.60 -26.03 35.58
N LEU A 39 8.81 -25.56 35.31
CA LEU A 39 9.35 -25.26 33.98
C LEU A 39 10.39 -26.31 33.52
N CYS A 40 10.82 -27.19 34.42
CA CYS A 40 11.79 -28.25 34.18
C CYS A 40 11.14 -29.39 33.39
N ARG A 41 10.93 -29.18 32.09
CA ARG A 41 10.43 -30.20 31.16
C ARG A 41 11.57 -31.16 30.78
N ASN A 42 11.31 -32.46 30.83
CA ASN A 42 12.22 -33.48 30.30
C ASN A 42 12.24 -33.35 28.77
N SER A 43 13.40 -33.08 28.19
CA SER A 43 13.68 -33.47 26.81
C SER A 43 14.88 -34.43 26.84
N PRO A 44 14.66 -35.75 26.75
CA PRO A 44 15.68 -36.62 26.20
C PRO A 44 15.66 -36.46 24.68
N VAL A 45 16.87 -36.49 24.11
CA VAL A 45 17.15 -36.74 22.71
C VAL A 45 16.25 -37.89 22.21
N ILE A 46 15.49 -37.66 21.14
CA ILE A 46 14.72 -38.70 20.46
C ILE A 46 15.73 -39.60 19.75
N ASN A 47 15.91 -40.81 20.28
CA ASN A 47 16.48 -41.93 19.54
C ASN A 47 15.30 -42.70 18.94
N ILE A 48 15.28 -42.80 17.62
CA ILE A 48 14.29 -43.54 16.86
C ILE A 48 14.57 -45.03 17.12
N ASN A 49 13.71 -45.70 17.88
CA ASN A 49 13.29 -47.09 17.65
C ASN A 49 12.32 -47.57 18.75
N ASP A 50 11.37 -48.37 18.28
CA ASP A 50 10.47 -49.29 18.98
C ASP A 50 9.06 -48.87 19.42
N LYS A 51 8.19 -49.85 19.20
CA LYS A 51 6.76 -49.85 18.99
C LYS A 51 5.96 -50.04 20.29
N THR A 52 4.68 -49.63 20.22
CA THR A 52 3.49 -50.12 20.96
C THR A 52 3.50 -49.88 22.49
N GLU A 53 2.46 -49.35 23.15
CA GLU A 53 1.05 -49.77 23.13
C GLU A 53 0.08 -48.62 23.47
N SER A 54 -1.14 -48.77 22.96
CA SER A 54 -2.31 -47.90 23.09
C SER A 54 -3.12 -48.15 24.38
N SER A 55 -3.70 -47.09 24.95
CA SER A 55 -5.06 -47.18 25.53
C SER A 55 -5.81 -45.82 25.47
N ASN A 56 -6.68 -45.74 24.46
CA ASN A 56 -8.03 -45.18 24.40
C ASN A 56 -8.35 -43.78 24.96
N SER A 57 -8.46 -42.83 24.04
CA SER A 57 -9.63 -41.93 24.00
C SER A 57 -10.25 -41.99 22.59
N ASN A 58 -11.47 -42.47 22.49
CA ASN A 58 -12.21 -42.60 21.23
C ASN A 58 -12.66 -41.21 20.75
N LEU A 59 -11.93 -40.64 19.78
CA LEU A 59 -12.41 -39.53 18.97
C LEU A 59 -13.13 -40.07 17.72
N PRO A 60 -14.21 -39.43 17.24
CA PRO A 60 -14.93 -39.85 16.05
C PRO A 60 -14.01 -39.93 14.81
N PRO A 61 -14.22 -40.89 13.88
CA PRO A 61 -13.35 -41.09 12.71
C PRO A 61 -13.11 -39.83 11.87
N GLN A 62 -14.12 -38.96 11.75
CA GLN A 62 -14.02 -37.69 11.03
C GLN A 62 -13.08 -36.67 11.70
N MET A 63 -13.02 -36.63 13.03
CA MET A 63 -12.08 -35.76 13.75
C MET A 63 -10.66 -36.32 13.76
N LEU A 64 -10.52 -37.64 13.68
CA LEU A 64 -9.22 -38.29 13.54
C LEU A 64 -8.65 -38.04 12.14
N ASP A 65 -9.47 -38.10 11.09
CA ASP A 65 -9.07 -37.73 9.73
C ASP A 65 -8.73 -36.23 9.62
N GLU A 66 -9.50 -35.33 10.26
CA GLU A 66 -9.15 -33.91 10.33
C GLU A 66 -7.85 -33.67 11.11
N PHE A 67 -7.65 -34.36 12.23
CA PHE A 67 -6.45 -34.21 13.05
C PHE A 67 -5.21 -34.79 12.36
N LEU A 68 -5.34 -35.94 11.69
CA LEU A 68 -4.27 -36.55 10.90
C LEU A 68 -3.98 -35.73 9.64
N SER A 69 -5.00 -35.16 8.97
CA SER A 69 -4.82 -34.20 7.89
C SER A 69 -4.11 -32.94 8.37
N ASP A 70 -4.48 -32.40 9.53
CA ASP A 70 -3.85 -31.21 10.14
C ASP A 70 -2.41 -31.51 10.60
N MET A 71 -2.13 -32.74 11.04
CA MET A 71 -0.80 -33.19 11.42
C MET A 71 0.11 -33.48 10.21
N MET A 72 -0.44 -34.05 9.13
CA MET A 72 0.24 -34.21 7.84
C MET A 72 0.45 -32.86 7.14
N ASP A 73 -0.48 -31.91 7.29
CA ASP A 73 -0.27 -30.52 6.89
C ASP A 73 0.85 -29.88 7.71
N ARG A 74 0.94 -30.11 9.03
CA ARG A 74 2.03 -29.60 9.88
C ARG A 74 3.41 -30.14 9.48
N THR A 75 3.55 -31.43 9.20
CA THR A 75 4.83 -32.01 8.73
C THR A 75 5.17 -31.55 7.31
N ASN A 76 4.18 -31.34 6.44
CA ASN A 76 4.37 -30.74 5.10
C ASN A 76 4.56 -29.20 5.11
N PHE A 77 4.19 -28.51 6.20
CA PHE A 77 4.38 -27.06 6.40
C PHE A 77 5.82 -26.71 6.79
N VAL A 78 6.52 -27.62 7.45
CA VAL A 78 7.94 -27.45 7.85
C VAL A 78 8.89 -27.78 6.70
N GLU A 79 8.46 -28.53 5.68
CA GLU A 79 9.24 -28.75 4.47
C GLU A 79 9.08 -27.58 3.45
N ASN A 80 10.04 -26.66 3.56
CA ASN A 80 10.52 -25.68 2.57
C ASN A 80 9.53 -24.65 2.01
N LYS A 81 9.28 -23.58 2.78
CA LYS A 81 8.97 -22.25 2.23
C LYS A 81 10.23 -21.59 1.64
N ASN A 82 10.93 -22.22 0.69
CA ASN A 82 12.23 -21.69 0.24
C ASN A 82 12.15 -20.27 -0.34
N VAL A 83 12.80 -19.32 0.34
CA VAL A 83 13.09 -18.00 -0.22
C VAL A 83 14.04 -18.19 -1.40
N PRO A 84 13.69 -17.73 -2.62
CA PRO A 84 14.57 -17.82 -3.78
C PRO A 84 15.90 -17.10 -3.52
N ASN A 85 16.98 -17.61 -4.10
CA ASN A 85 18.31 -16.99 -4.00
C ASN A 85 18.45 -15.85 -5.03
N PHE A 86 17.55 -14.87 -4.97
CA PHE A 86 17.43 -13.83 -5.99
C PHE A 86 18.65 -12.90 -6.08
N GLY A 87 19.45 -12.80 -5.02
CA GLY A 87 20.73 -12.11 -5.00
C GLY A 87 21.81 -12.86 -5.77
N GLN A 88 21.83 -14.20 -5.74
CA GLN A 88 22.69 -14.98 -6.62
C GLN A 88 22.20 -14.93 -8.07
N GLU A 89 20.89 -15.02 -8.28
CA GLU A 89 20.29 -14.87 -9.61
C GLU A 89 20.62 -13.50 -10.23
N TYR A 90 20.52 -12.44 -9.44
CA TYR A 90 20.92 -11.08 -9.83
C TYR A 90 22.41 -11.01 -10.15
N ALA A 91 23.26 -11.64 -9.35
CA ALA A 91 24.71 -11.67 -9.57
C ALA A 91 25.10 -12.36 -10.88
N THR A 92 24.33 -13.35 -11.34
CA THR A 92 24.56 -13.99 -12.64
C THR A 92 24.36 -13.00 -13.80
N LYS A 93 23.38 -12.09 -13.72
CA LYS A 93 23.12 -11.10 -14.77
C LYS A 93 23.97 -9.83 -14.62
N TYR A 94 24.22 -9.38 -13.39
CA TYR A 94 24.92 -8.12 -13.08
C TYR A 94 26.10 -8.34 -12.13
N PRO A 95 27.15 -9.12 -12.53
CA PRO A 95 28.22 -9.56 -11.63
C PRO A 95 29.07 -8.42 -11.05
N ASN A 96 29.06 -7.25 -11.70
CA ASN A 96 29.85 -6.09 -11.29
C ASN A 96 29.15 -5.22 -10.21
N GLU A 97 27.85 -5.43 -9.95
CA GLU A 97 27.08 -4.62 -9.00
C GLU A 97 27.19 -5.15 -7.55
N ARG A 98 28.42 -5.29 -7.05
CA ARG A 98 28.74 -5.98 -5.78
C ARG A 98 27.94 -5.48 -4.56
N GLN A 99 27.70 -4.17 -4.45
CA GLN A 99 26.97 -3.59 -3.32
C GLN A 99 25.48 -3.99 -3.33
N ARG A 100 24.85 -3.95 -4.50
CA ARG A 100 23.46 -4.38 -4.71
C ARG A 100 23.29 -5.87 -4.51
N ILE A 101 24.23 -6.68 -4.99
CA ILE A 101 24.24 -8.13 -4.72
C ILE A 101 24.29 -8.39 -3.21
N LYS A 102 25.15 -7.69 -2.48
CA LYS A 102 25.23 -7.81 -1.01
C LYS A 102 23.91 -7.40 -0.35
N PHE A 103 23.30 -6.31 -0.80
CA PHE A 103 22.01 -5.83 -0.30
C PHE A 103 20.91 -6.90 -0.51
N LEU A 104 20.79 -7.47 -1.71
CA LEU A 104 19.79 -8.50 -2.01
C LEU A 104 19.98 -9.75 -1.16
N LYS A 105 21.23 -10.20 -0.94
CA LYS A 105 21.51 -11.33 -0.02
C LYS A 105 21.09 -11.04 1.42
N SER A 106 21.22 -9.79 1.87
CA SER A 106 20.70 -9.36 3.18
C SER A 106 19.17 -9.36 3.20
N ALA A 107 18.52 -8.91 2.13
CA ALA A 107 17.07 -8.94 2.00
C ALA A 107 16.52 -10.39 2.01
N GLU A 108 17.14 -11.32 1.28
CA GLU A 108 16.81 -12.74 1.36
C GLU A 108 16.90 -13.30 2.78
N SER A 109 17.96 -12.92 3.51
CA SER A 109 18.16 -13.37 4.89
C SER A 109 17.07 -12.82 5.80
N ALA A 110 16.66 -11.57 5.62
CA ALA A 110 15.54 -10.98 6.34
C ALA A 110 14.22 -11.72 6.05
N LEU A 111 13.95 -12.04 4.79
CA LEU A 111 12.77 -12.81 4.39
C LEU A 111 12.75 -14.20 5.04
N LYS A 112 13.89 -14.91 5.07
CA LYS A 112 14.02 -16.22 5.74
C LYS A 112 13.69 -16.13 7.23
N CYS A 113 14.14 -15.06 7.91
CA CYS A 113 13.84 -14.85 9.32
C CYS A 113 12.33 -14.67 9.59
N ILE A 114 11.60 -14.05 8.67
CA ILE A 114 10.17 -13.75 8.81
C ILE A 114 9.31 -15.02 8.64
N GLN A 115 9.81 -16.03 7.95
CA GLN A 115 9.10 -17.30 7.74
C GLN A 115 9.00 -18.20 8.98
N LEU A 116 9.73 -17.86 10.05
CA LEU A 116 9.66 -18.55 11.33
C LEU A 116 8.38 -18.15 12.08
N GLU A 117 7.20 -18.54 11.57
CA GLU A 117 5.89 -18.12 12.07
C GLU A 117 5.74 -18.25 13.59
N ASP A 118 6.20 -19.36 14.17
CA ASP A 118 6.11 -19.61 15.62
C ASP A 118 6.83 -18.54 16.45
N LYS A 119 7.96 -18.00 15.94
CA LYS A 119 8.68 -16.88 16.56
C LYS A 119 7.77 -15.66 16.74
N PHE A 120 6.86 -15.43 15.81
CA PHE A 120 5.99 -14.26 15.79
C PHE A 120 4.65 -14.51 16.45
N ILE A 121 4.12 -15.73 16.41
CA ILE A 121 2.73 -16.00 16.76
C ILE A 121 2.57 -16.53 18.19
N GLU A 122 3.51 -17.36 18.66
CA GLU A 122 3.37 -18.08 19.93
C GLU A 122 3.67 -17.22 21.18
N HIS A 123 4.39 -16.12 21.01
CA HIS A 123 4.78 -15.25 22.10
C HIS A 123 3.76 -14.13 22.28
N ASP A 124 3.10 -14.04 23.42
CA ASP A 124 2.26 -12.89 23.73
C ASP A 124 3.13 -11.62 23.87
N LEU A 125 2.62 -10.51 23.33
CA LEU A 125 3.27 -9.21 23.50
C LEU A 125 3.02 -8.72 24.92
N GLU A 126 3.99 -7.99 25.48
CA GLU A 126 3.72 -7.20 26.68
C GLU A 126 2.63 -6.16 26.33
N MET A 127 1.53 -6.20 27.07
CA MET A 127 0.26 -5.51 26.75
C MET A 127 0.41 -4.00 26.51
N PHE A 128 1.51 -3.40 26.96
CA PHE A 128 1.78 -1.98 26.88
C PHE A 128 3.18 -1.65 26.35
N ASP A 129 3.78 -2.49 25.51
CA ASP A 129 5.01 -2.10 24.80
C ASP A 129 4.75 -0.83 23.97
N PRO A 130 5.39 0.31 24.29
CA PRO A 130 5.15 1.57 23.58
C PRO A 130 5.48 1.48 22.10
N THR A 131 6.46 0.65 21.73
CA THR A 131 6.87 0.47 20.33
C THR A 131 5.78 -0.24 19.54
N TYR A 132 5.22 -1.31 20.10
CA TYR A 132 4.10 -2.02 19.51
C TYR A 132 2.86 -1.13 19.38
N LEU A 133 2.46 -0.46 20.46
CA LEU A 133 1.27 0.38 20.46
C LEU A 133 1.38 1.52 19.44
N SER A 134 2.53 2.20 19.40
CA SER A 134 2.78 3.27 18.43
C SER A 134 2.65 2.78 16.98
N LYS A 135 3.10 1.55 16.67
CA LYS A 135 2.97 0.97 15.31
C LYS A 135 1.56 0.49 14.99
N ARG A 136 0.90 -0.20 15.93
CA ARG A 136 -0.41 -0.83 15.76
C ARG A 136 -1.56 0.19 15.77
N TRP A 137 -1.49 1.13 16.70
CA TRP A 137 -2.53 2.12 16.93
C TRP A 137 -2.17 3.47 16.33
N ASN A 138 -0.97 3.68 15.79
CA ASN A 138 -0.51 4.99 15.32
C ASN A 138 -0.61 6.08 16.40
N GLU A 139 -0.47 5.69 17.67
CA GLU A 139 -0.33 6.57 18.83
C GLU A 139 0.08 5.79 20.07
N PHE A 140 0.46 6.52 21.11
CA PHE A 140 0.57 6.03 22.49
C PHE A 140 0.07 7.13 23.42
N SER A 141 -1.11 6.94 24.02
CA SER A 141 -1.80 7.94 24.83
C SER A 141 -2.46 7.30 26.07
N ASP A 142 -2.71 8.10 27.11
CA ASP A 142 -3.39 7.63 28.33
C ASP A 142 -4.80 7.11 28.04
N ASP A 143 -5.50 7.75 27.08
CA ASP A 143 -6.82 7.31 26.63
C ASP A 143 -6.76 5.94 25.95
N LEU A 144 -5.74 5.70 25.11
CA LEU A 144 -5.52 4.39 24.51
C LEU A 144 -5.20 3.34 25.58
N ILE A 145 -4.33 3.67 26.55
CA ILE A 145 -4.00 2.75 27.66
C ILE A 145 -5.26 2.41 28.46
N LYS A 146 -6.11 3.40 28.75
CA LYS A 146 -7.38 3.20 29.46
C LYS A 146 -8.35 2.32 28.67
N PHE A 147 -8.48 2.56 27.36
CA PHE A 147 -9.26 1.70 26.45
C PHE A 147 -8.74 0.26 26.46
N LEU A 148 -7.41 0.08 26.34
CA LEU A 148 -6.75 -1.24 26.34
C LEU A 148 -6.62 -1.88 27.74
N SER A 149 -6.96 -1.17 28.81
CA SER A 149 -7.04 -1.73 30.17
C SER A 149 -8.47 -2.11 30.55
N SER A 150 -9.47 -1.64 29.81
CA SER A 150 -10.88 -1.87 30.10
C SER A 150 -11.38 -3.18 29.45
N PRO A 151 -12.40 -3.85 30.02
CA PRO A 151 -13.09 -4.94 29.34
C PRO A 151 -13.59 -4.50 27.97
N ARG A 152 -13.24 -5.26 26.94
CA ARG A 152 -13.54 -4.95 25.54
C ARG A 152 -13.79 -6.22 24.73
N LYS A 153 -14.45 -6.07 23.60
CA LYS A 153 -14.77 -7.13 22.65
C LYS A 153 -14.17 -6.81 21.29
N VAL A 154 -13.88 -7.85 20.52
CA VAL A 154 -13.51 -7.72 19.10
C VAL A 154 -14.59 -6.89 18.38
N GLY A 155 -14.16 -5.86 17.66
CA GLY A 155 -15.01 -4.88 17.00
C GLY A 155 -15.24 -3.58 17.79
N ASP A 156 -14.81 -3.49 19.05
CA ASP A 156 -14.92 -2.24 19.81
C ASP A 156 -14.07 -1.13 19.18
N ILE A 157 -14.66 0.07 19.12
CA ILE A 157 -14.05 1.25 18.50
C ILE A 157 -13.38 2.13 19.55
N PHE A 158 -12.12 2.46 19.34
CA PHE A 158 -11.39 3.46 20.09
C PHE A 158 -11.74 4.87 19.59
N THR A 159 -12.79 5.46 20.15
CA THR A 159 -13.26 6.80 19.76
C THR A 159 -12.38 7.94 20.28
N GLY A 160 -11.45 7.66 21.21
CA GLY A 160 -10.48 8.63 21.75
C GLY A 160 -9.29 8.90 20.84
N LYS A 161 -9.29 8.35 19.62
CA LYS A 161 -8.22 8.51 18.62
C LYS A 161 -7.90 9.99 18.37
N THR A 162 -6.63 10.35 18.55
CA THR A 162 -6.14 11.67 18.11
C THR A 162 -6.07 11.73 16.58
N LYS A 163 -6.75 12.71 15.99
CA LYS A 163 -6.74 12.94 14.54
C LYS A 163 -5.66 13.95 14.17
N ASN A 164 -4.64 13.49 13.47
CA ASN A 164 -3.61 14.36 12.92
C ASN A 164 -4.14 15.11 11.69
N PRO A 165 -3.57 16.27 11.33
CA PRO A 165 -3.89 16.94 10.07
C PRO A 165 -3.57 16.05 8.86
N TYR A 166 -4.33 16.23 7.76
CA TYR A 166 -4.21 15.48 6.48
C TYR A 166 -2.82 15.54 5.83
N VAL A 167 -1.93 16.41 6.32
CA VAL A 167 -0.57 16.54 5.81
C VAL A 167 0.40 16.66 7.00
N VAL A 168 0.79 15.50 7.54
CA VAL A 168 1.57 15.38 8.80
C VAL A 168 2.94 16.06 8.69
N ASP A 169 3.53 16.12 7.50
CA ASP A 169 4.78 16.79 7.20
C ASP A 169 4.59 18.19 6.59
N ARG A 170 3.36 18.73 6.49
CA ARG A 170 3.00 19.94 5.72
C ARG A 170 3.22 19.88 4.20
N GLY A 171 3.32 18.69 3.61
CA GLY A 171 3.41 18.50 2.16
C GLY A 171 4.83 18.75 1.68
N LEU A 172 5.78 18.59 2.60
CA LEU A 172 7.19 18.83 2.37
C LEU A 172 7.83 17.62 1.68
N GLY A 173 7.21 16.45 1.59
CA GLY A 173 7.71 15.32 0.83
C GLY A 173 7.27 15.33 -0.65
N ALA A 174 8.19 15.04 -1.57
CA ALA A 174 7.88 14.74 -2.97
C ALA A 174 7.25 13.33 -3.14
N LEU A 175 6.02 13.17 -2.63
CA LEU A 175 5.25 11.93 -2.71
C LEU A 175 4.84 11.64 -4.16
N SER A 176 5.58 10.73 -4.77
CA SER A 176 5.52 10.39 -6.18
C SER A 176 4.48 9.35 -6.52
N PHE A 177 4.02 8.58 -5.52
CA PHE A 177 3.20 7.40 -5.73
C PHE A 177 2.04 7.33 -4.75
N SER A 178 0.83 7.08 -5.25
CA SER A 178 -0.23 6.51 -4.43
C SER A 178 0.26 5.22 -3.74
N ASN A 179 -0.12 5.06 -2.48
CA ASN A 179 0.19 3.88 -1.68
C ASN A 179 -0.82 2.73 -1.87
N MET A 180 -1.71 2.84 -2.86
CA MET A 180 -2.77 1.88 -3.14
C MET A 180 -3.21 1.89 -4.60
N PRO A 181 -3.72 0.76 -5.12
CA PRO A 181 -4.39 0.76 -6.39
C PRO A 181 -5.78 1.41 -6.25
N LYS A 182 -6.11 2.32 -7.16
CA LYS A 182 -7.47 2.83 -7.26
C LYS A 182 -8.40 1.74 -7.77
N LEU A 183 -9.67 1.77 -7.35
CA LEU A 183 -10.70 0.90 -7.91
C LEU A 183 -11.14 1.43 -9.27
N SER A 184 -11.70 0.55 -10.11
CA SER A 184 -12.32 0.97 -11.38
C SER A 184 -13.46 1.96 -11.08
N PHE A 185 -13.51 3.07 -11.83
CA PHE A 185 -14.45 4.15 -11.57
C PHE A 185 -15.14 4.58 -12.87
N SER A 186 -16.46 4.61 -12.89
CA SER A 186 -17.22 5.08 -14.06
C SER A 186 -17.40 6.59 -14.02
N LEU A 187 -16.93 7.28 -15.06
CA LEU A 187 -17.16 8.71 -15.29
C LEU A 187 -18.29 8.87 -16.33
N GLU A 188 -19.29 9.67 -15.98
CA GLU A 188 -20.46 9.89 -16.85
C GLU A 188 -20.30 11.13 -17.72
N GLN A 189 -20.57 10.98 -19.02
CA GLN A 189 -20.43 12.07 -19.97
C GLN A 189 -21.28 13.29 -19.60
N GLY A 190 -20.66 14.48 -19.61
CA GLY A 190 -21.31 15.74 -19.26
C GLY A 190 -21.49 15.98 -17.76
N LYS A 191 -21.01 15.09 -16.89
CA LYS A 191 -21.04 15.23 -15.44
C LYS A 191 -19.71 15.71 -14.86
N VAL A 192 -19.76 16.17 -13.61
CA VAL A 192 -18.60 16.63 -12.84
C VAL A 192 -18.14 15.53 -11.88
N HIS A 193 -16.85 15.23 -11.89
CA HIS A 193 -16.15 14.43 -10.89
C HIS A 193 -15.20 15.32 -10.09
N ILE A 194 -15.29 15.26 -8.77
CA ILE A 194 -14.35 15.93 -7.86
C ILE A 194 -13.41 14.88 -7.27
N ALA A 195 -12.10 15.07 -7.39
CA ALA A 195 -11.09 14.21 -6.77
C ALA A 195 -10.37 14.96 -5.65
N VAL A 196 -10.60 14.56 -4.40
CA VAL A 196 -9.99 15.18 -3.21
C VAL A 196 -8.88 14.27 -2.68
N GLY A 197 -7.68 14.83 -2.53
CA GLY A 197 -6.51 14.07 -2.08
C GLY A 197 -5.81 13.28 -3.17
N PHE A 198 -5.85 13.77 -4.41
CA PHE A 198 -5.23 13.07 -5.53
C PHE A 198 -3.70 13.18 -5.45
N VAL A 199 -2.99 12.07 -5.60
CA VAL A 199 -1.52 12.10 -5.74
C VAL A 199 -1.14 12.44 -7.18
N ASP A 200 -1.88 11.85 -8.13
CA ASP A 200 -1.71 12.01 -9.57
C ASP A 200 -3.00 11.63 -10.33
N LEU A 201 -2.91 11.25 -11.62
CA LEU A 201 -4.04 10.82 -12.45
C LEU A 201 -4.29 9.30 -12.43
N ASP A 202 -3.81 8.57 -11.42
CA ASP A 202 -3.92 7.10 -11.33
C ASP A 202 -5.37 6.59 -11.41
N LEU A 203 -6.33 7.34 -10.87
CA LEU A 203 -7.76 7.04 -10.98
C LEU A 203 -8.19 6.89 -12.44
N LEU A 204 -7.64 7.72 -13.35
CA LEU A 204 -7.97 7.67 -14.77
C LEU A 204 -7.39 6.44 -15.48
N LEU A 205 -6.34 5.81 -14.94
CA LEU A 205 -5.78 4.58 -15.53
C LEU A 205 -6.84 3.48 -15.61
N ARG A 206 -7.66 3.35 -14.56
CA ARG A 206 -8.76 2.37 -14.49
C ARG A 206 -10.13 2.93 -14.78
N ALA A 207 -10.27 4.24 -14.98
CA ALA A 207 -11.58 4.82 -15.24
C ALA A 207 -12.18 4.25 -16.53
N GLU A 208 -13.50 4.26 -16.59
CA GLU A 208 -14.32 3.97 -17.77
C GLU A 208 -15.27 5.13 -18.02
N ILE A 209 -15.54 5.44 -19.30
CA ILE A 209 -16.48 6.50 -19.67
C ILE A 209 -17.81 5.89 -20.06
N LYS A 210 -18.86 6.23 -19.31
CA LYS A 210 -20.24 5.90 -19.67
C LYS A 210 -20.81 6.97 -20.57
N GLN A 211 -21.10 6.60 -21.81
CA GLN A 211 -21.79 7.46 -22.78
C GLN A 211 -23.26 7.51 -22.44
N ASN A 212 -23.87 8.68 -22.65
CA ASN A 212 -25.30 8.86 -22.46
C ASN A 212 -25.95 9.02 -23.84
N GLU A 213 -26.72 8.03 -24.28
CA GLU A 213 -27.29 7.94 -25.64
C GLU A 213 -28.18 9.15 -26.01
N LYS A 214 -28.63 9.93 -25.02
CA LYS A 214 -29.61 11.01 -25.17
C LYS A 214 -29.04 12.42 -25.04
N SER A 215 -27.73 12.62 -24.80
CA SER A 215 -27.17 13.95 -24.54
C SER A 215 -26.25 14.47 -25.64
N VAL A 216 -26.27 15.79 -25.83
CA VAL A 216 -25.21 16.53 -26.55
C VAL A 216 -23.87 16.13 -25.92
N LYS A 217 -22.87 15.76 -26.74
CA LYS A 217 -21.52 15.35 -26.32
C LYS A 217 -20.80 16.45 -25.51
N LYS A 218 -21.18 16.63 -24.25
CA LYS A 218 -20.50 17.52 -23.29
C LYS A 218 -19.32 16.77 -22.68
N SER A 219 -18.22 17.48 -22.46
CA SER A 219 -17.04 16.96 -21.77
C SER A 219 -17.39 16.55 -20.33
N ILE A 220 -16.76 15.49 -19.84
CA ILE A 220 -16.64 15.26 -18.39
C ILE A 220 -15.75 16.36 -17.81
N LYS A 221 -16.12 16.91 -16.65
CA LYS A 221 -15.23 17.80 -15.89
C LYS A 221 -14.63 17.03 -14.73
N PHE A 222 -13.32 16.82 -14.76
CA PHE A 222 -12.56 16.22 -13.67
C PHE A 222 -11.79 17.33 -12.95
N ILE A 223 -12.09 17.54 -11.67
CA ILE A 223 -11.56 18.66 -10.91
C ILE A 223 -10.91 18.10 -9.65
N GLY A 224 -9.58 18.24 -9.56
CA GLY A 224 -8.77 17.75 -8.46
C GLY A 224 -8.45 18.86 -7.45
N TYR A 225 -8.53 18.53 -6.16
CA TYR A 225 -8.05 19.36 -5.06
C TYR A 225 -7.06 18.58 -4.22
N GLU A 226 -5.86 19.16 -4.03
CA GLU A 226 -4.76 18.51 -3.33
C GLU A 226 -4.01 19.51 -2.44
N GLY A 227 -3.57 19.04 -1.26
CA GLY A 227 -2.82 19.80 -0.27
C GLY A 227 -1.29 19.73 -0.44
N SER A 228 -0.80 18.98 -1.42
CA SER A 228 0.61 18.86 -1.80
C SER A 228 0.92 19.71 -3.03
N VAL A 229 1.80 20.70 -2.85
CA VAL A 229 2.35 21.53 -3.96
C VAL A 229 3.00 20.65 -5.03
N TYR A 230 3.72 19.62 -4.59
CA TYR A 230 4.42 18.68 -5.45
C TYR A 230 3.45 17.90 -6.36
N SER A 231 2.42 17.31 -5.77
CA SER A 231 1.44 16.48 -6.48
C SER A 231 0.71 17.30 -7.55
N VAL A 232 0.27 18.52 -7.21
CA VAL A 232 -0.38 19.43 -8.17
C VAL A 232 0.58 19.83 -9.30
N ALA A 233 1.83 20.15 -8.98
CA ALA A 233 2.83 20.57 -9.98
C ALA A 233 3.15 19.44 -10.96
N LYS A 234 3.53 18.26 -10.45
CA LYS A 234 3.92 17.10 -11.28
C LYS A 234 2.74 16.65 -12.16
N THR A 235 1.54 16.61 -11.59
CA THR A 235 0.35 16.14 -12.30
C THR A 235 -0.08 17.10 -13.41
N ASN A 236 0.04 18.41 -13.22
CA ASN A 236 -0.19 19.38 -14.29
C ASN A 236 0.82 19.20 -15.45
N VAL A 237 2.09 18.93 -15.15
CA VAL A 237 3.10 18.65 -16.21
C VAL A 237 2.77 17.36 -16.96
N ILE A 238 2.43 16.27 -16.25
CA ILE A 238 2.04 14.99 -16.88
C ILE A 238 0.78 15.17 -17.74
N LYS A 239 -0.22 15.90 -17.26
CA LYS A 239 -1.44 16.25 -18.01
C LYS A 239 -1.11 16.95 -19.33
N GLU A 240 -0.22 17.94 -19.31
CA GLU A 240 0.20 18.64 -20.53
C GLU A 240 1.00 17.74 -21.46
N MET A 241 1.89 16.88 -20.95
CA MET A 241 2.59 15.88 -21.77
C MET A 241 1.60 14.93 -22.49
N MET A 242 0.54 14.50 -21.80
CA MET A 242 -0.53 13.69 -22.40
C MET A 242 -1.32 14.46 -23.47
N MET A 243 -1.68 15.72 -23.19
CA MET A 243 -2.40 16.58 -24.13
C MET A 243 -1.58 16.89 -25.40
N GLU A 244 -0.26 16.99 -25.29
CA GLU A 244 0.65 17.13 -26.42
C GLU A 244 0.96 15.82 -27.14
N LYS A 245 0.44 14.68 -26.64
CA LYS A 245 0.76 13.35 -27.13
C LYS A 245 2.27 13.08 -27.16
N ALA A 246 2.97 13.45 -26.08
CA ALA A 246 4.35 13.03 -25.88
C ALA A 246 4.45 11.50 -25.96
N PRO A 247 5.62 10.92 -26.33
CA PRO A 247 5.81 9.49 -26.35
C PRO A 247 5.38 8.85 -25.02
N ILE A 248 4.62 7.76 -25.09
CA ILE A 248 4.04 7.11 -23.90
C ILE A 248 5.13 6.72 -22.90
N ARG A 249 6.27 6.24 -23.39
CA ARG A 249 7.47 5.98 -22.57
C ARG A 249 7.94 7.23 -21.81
N SER A 250 7.97 8.41 -22.45
CA SER A 250 8.37 9.65 -21.78
C SER A 250 7.38 10.07 -20.70
N ILE A 251 6.08 9.83 -20.91
CA ILE A 251 5.06 10.08 -19.88
C ILE A 251 5.28 9.13 -18.70
N ILE A 252 5.49 7.83 -18.97
CA ILE A 252 5.81 6.81 -17.96
C ILE A 252 7.08 7.18 -17.19
N GLU A 253 8.12 7.68 -17.86
CA GLU A 253 9.37 8.08 -17.23
C GLU A 253 9.18 9.25 -16.25
N VAL A 254 8.47 10.31 -16.64
CA VAL A 254 8.20 11.45 -15.75
C VAL A 254 7.29 11.05 -14.58
N TRP A 255 6.37 10.13 -14.82
CA TRP A 255 5.42 9.68 -13.80
C TRP A 255 6.06 8.70 -12.80
N PHE A 256 6.75 7.67 -13.29
CA PHE A 256 7.13 6.49 -12.50
C PHE A 256 8.62 6.23 -12.34
N SER A 257 9.49 6.92 -13.09
CA SER A 257 10.91 6.61 -13.11
C SER A 257 11.77 7.61 -12.35
N THR A 258 12.81 7.10 -11.68
CA THR A 258 13.90 7.89 -11.09
C THR A 258 14.88 8.42 -12.12
N VAL A 259 14.84 7.89 -13.36
CA VAL A 259 15.75 8.21 -14.45
C VAL A 259 14.97 8.46 -15.73
N TRP A 260 15.36 9.48 -16.47
CA TRP A 260 14.77 9.86 -17.74
C TRP A 260 15.78 9.80 -18.87
N THR A 261 15.29 9.56 -20.07
CA THR A 261 16.05 9.79 -21.30
C THR A 261 16.14 11.29 -21.61
N MET A 262 17.14 11.68 -22.41
CA MET A 262 17.22 13.05 -22.94
C MET A 262 16.04 13.43 -23.83
N GLU A 263 15.36 12.46 -24.45
CA GLU A 263 14.11 12.70 -25.19
C GLU A 263 13.00 13.13 -24.23
N THR A 264 12.81 12.38 -23.14
CA THR A 264 11.86 12.71 -22.09
C THR A 264 12.10 14.10 -21.50
N LEU A 265 13.36 14.50 -21.30
CA LEU A 265 13.69 15.84 -20.82
C LEU A 265 13.14 16.95 -21.74
N LYS A 266 13.20 16.76 -23.07
CA LYS A 266 12.69 17.73 -24.04
C LYS A 266 11.16 17.85 -23.99
N HIS A 267 10.46 16.72 -23.90
CA HIS A 267 9.00 16.72 -23.77
C HIS A 267 8.56 17.31 -22.43
N PHE A 268 9.28 17.00 -21.34
CA PHE A 268 9.07 17.61 -20.04
C PHE A 268 9.26 19.14 -20.08
N GLU A 269 10.32 19.63 -20.75
CA GLU A 269 10.57 21.06 -20.92
C GLU A 269 9.42 21.78 -21.63
N ASN A 270 8.90 21.20 -22.71
CA ASN A 270 7.78 21.76 -23.46
C ASN A 270 6.51 21.84 -22.60
N ALA A 271 6.18 20.75 -21.88
CA ALA A 271 5.05 20.73 -20.98
C ALA A 271 5.20 21.76 -19.85
N VAL A 272 6.39 21.87 -19.23
CA VAL A 272 6.68 22.89 -18.21
C VAL A 272 6.43 24.30 -18.74
N LYS A 273 6.89 24.63 -19.95
CA LYS A 273 6.65 25.94 -20.57
C LYS A 273 5.16 26.24 -20.72
N ARG A 274 4.35 25.25 -21.09
CA ARG A 274 2.88 25.41 -21.20
C ARG A 274 2.20 25.59 -19.87
N VAL A 275 2.55 24.77 -18.88
CA VAL A 275 1.98 24.89 -17.54
C VAL A 275 2.29 26.27 -16.95
N LEU A 276 3.51 26.80 -17.17
CA LEU A 276 3.86 28.15 -16.75
C LEU A 276 3.06 29.27 -17.43
N ASN A 277 2.39 29.01 -18.57
CA ASN A 277 1.49 29.97 -19.21
C ASN A 277 0.06 29.97 -18.63
N PHE A 278 -0.25 29.10 -17.67
CA PHE A 278 -1.53 29.13 -16.96
C PHE A 278 -1.69 30.45 -16.19
N GLY A 279 -2.94 30.82 -15.91
CA GLY A 279 -3.23 32.02 -15.11
C GLY A 279 -2.77 31.87 -13.66
N ASP A 280 -2.80 32.95 -12.90
CA ASP A 280 -2.51 32.91 -11.46
C ASP A 280 -3.80 32.66 -10.66
N ALA A 281 -3.75 31.64 -9.81
CA ALA A 281 -4.81 31.40 -8.84
C ALA A 281 -4.67 32.40 -7.67
N PRO A 282 -5.78 32.78 -7.01
CA PRO A 282 -5.71 33.63 -5.83
C PRO A 282 -5.02 32.93 -4.65
N ASN A 283 -4.35 33.72 -3.79
CA ASN A 283 -3.65 33.20 -2.61
C ASN A 283 -4.58 32.91 -1.43
N ASN A 284 -5.55 33.80 -1.21
CA ASN A 284 -6.38 33.83 0.00
C ASN A 284 -7.85 33.53 -0.27
N SER A 285 -8.19 33.07 -1.47
CA SER A 285 -9.55 32.68 -1.83
C SER A 285 -9.53 31.39 -2.67
N PRO A 286 -10.67 30.71 -2.80
CA PRO A 286 -10.75 29.51 -3.64
C PRO A 286 -10.34 29.81 -5.10
N PRO A 287 -9.62 28.90 -5.77
CA PRO A 287 -9.34 29.03 -7.19
C PRO A 287 -10.61 28.88 -8.01
N ASN A 288 -10.60 29.35 -9.26
CA ASN A 288 -11.70 29.04 -10.16
C ASN A 288 -11.66 27.55 -10.53
N PRO A 289 -12.69 26.75 -10.18
CA PRO A 289 -12.64 25.30 -10.35
C PRO A 289 -12.47 24.84 -11.80
N MET A 290 -12.88 25.66 -12.77
CA MET A 290 -12.90 25.33 -14.21
C MET A 290 -11.89 26.14 -15.03
N LYS A 291 -10.82 26.65 -14.39
CA LYS A 291 -9.71 27.30 -15.09
C LYS A 291 -8.39 26.61 -14.81
N ASN A 292 -7.50 26.65 -15.80
CA ASN A 292 -6.10 26.30 -15.62
C ASN A 292 -5.39 27.49 -14.99
N GLU A 293 -5.26 27.46 -13.67
CA GLU A 293 -4.59 28.47 -12.86
C GLU A 293 -3.59 27.78 -11.93
N LEU A 294 -2.49 28.48 -11.58
CA LEU A 294 -1.49 27.98 -10.66
C LEU A 294 -1.45 28.85 -9.41
N HIS A 295 -1.49 28.20 -8.24
CA HIS A 295 -1.12 28.85 -6.99
C HIS A 295 0.38 29.24 -7.03
N PRO A 296 0.82 30.36 -6.43
CA PRO A 296 2.22 30.80 -6.51
C PRO A 296 3.23 29.77 -6.00
N GLU A 297 2.89 28.98 -4.99
CA GLU A 297 3.77 27.90 -4.50
C GLU A 297 4.00 26.81 -5.56
N VAL A 298 2.93 26.40 -6.25
CA VAL A 298 3.00 25.44 -7.37
C VAL A 298 3.81 26.02 -8.52
N ARG A 299 3.52 27.28 -8.89
CA ARG A 299 4.29 27.98 -9.94
C ARG A 299 5.77 28.08 -9.57
N SER A 300 6.09 28.37 -8.31
CA SER A 300 7.48 28.46 -7.85
C SER A 300 8.24 27.15 -8.01
N LEU A 301 7.60 26.01 -7.71
CA LEU A 301 8.22 24.70 -7.90
C LEU A 301 8.46 24.39 -9.38
N ILE A 302 7.48 24.69 -10.24
CA ILE A 302 7.60 24.45 -11.68
C ILE A 302 8.68 25.36 -12.30
N LEU A 303 8.80 26.61 -11.86
CA LEU A 303 9.91 27.50 -12.25
C LEU A 303 11.27 26.96 -11.81
N HIS A 304 11.35 26.36 -10.62
CA HIS A 304 12.56 25.71 -10.15
C HIS A 304 12.94 24.51 -11.03
N TRP A 305 11.96 23.67 -11.40
CA TRP A 305 12.19 22.59 -12.37
C TRP A 305 12.62 23.12 -13.72
N SER A 306 11.98 24.17 -14.25
CA SER A 306 12.36 24.80 -15.52
C SER A 306 13.83 25.22 -15.55
N ARG A 307 14.32 25.87 -14.48
CA ARG A 307 15.73 26.28 -14.36
C ARG A 307 16.68 25.09 -14.29
N SER A 308 16.22 24.00 -13.69
CA SER A 308 16.99 22.78 -13.45
C SER A 308 17.22 21.93 -14.70
N ILE A 309 16.46 22.17 -15.77
CA ILE A 309 16.59 21.46 -17.06
C ILE A 309 17.96 21.68 -17.69
N ASN A 310 18.60 22.82 -17.42
CA ASN A 310 19.90 23.16 -17.99
C ASN A 310 21.09 22.46 -17.30
N SER A 311 20.86 21.79 -16.17
CA SER A 311 21.92 21.13 -15.39
C SER A 311 21.42 19.86 -14.69
N PRO A 312 20.86 18.88 -15.42
CA PRO A 312 20.30 17.69 -14.83
C PRO A 312 21.40 16.82 -14.21
N LYS A 313 21.10 16.19 -13.06
CA LYS A 313 22.00 15.22 -12.43
C LYS A 313 22.06 13.94 -13.28
N SER A 314 23.13 13.16 -13.16
CA SER A 314 23.27 11.90 -13.90
C SER A 314 22.44 10.76 -13.32
N GLN A 315 22.23 9.71 -14.11
CA GLN A 315 21.66 8.41 -13.69
C GLN A 315 22.30 7.88 -12.39
N LYS A 316 23.63 7.92 -12.27
CA LYS A 316 24.34 7.50 -11.04
C LYS A 316 23.95 8.35 -9.83
N GLY A 317 23.67 9.64 -10.05
CA GLY A 317 23.15 10.55 -9.03
C GLY A 317 21.77 10.13 -8.53
N ALA A 318 20.86 9.76 -9.45
CA ALA A 318 19.54 9.22 -9.10
C ALA A 318 19.65 7.96 -8.26
N HIS A 319 20.44 6.98 -8.68
CA HIS A 319 20.63 5.73 -7.93
C HIS A 319 21.13 5.98 -6.50
N LYS A 320 22.08 6.89 -6.31
CA LYS A 320 22.59 7.21 -4.97
C LYS A 320 21.54 7.84 -4.05
N LEU A 321 20.60 8.60 -4.61
CA LEU A 321 19.50 9.18 -3.85
C LEU A 321 18.45 8.11 -3.54
N TRP A 322 18.08 7.32 -4.55
CA TRP A 322 17.09 6.25 -4.47
C TRP A 322 17.48 5.12 -3.52
N GLU A 323 18.75 4.69 -3.53
CA GLU A 323 19.23 3.60 -2.67
C GLU A 323 19.06 3.90 -1.16
N LYS A 324 18.91 5.17 -0.77
CA LYS A 324 18.68 5.56 0.62
C LYS A 324 17.25 5.32 1.10
N THR A 325 16.33 5.10 0.17
CA THR A 325 14.91 4.93 0.44
C THR A 325 14.59 3.57 1.07
N PHE A 326 15.40 2.54 0.78
CA PHE A 326 15.12 1.17 1.21
C PHE A 326 16.16 0.63 2.19
N THR A 327 15.67 -0.17 3.13
CA THR A 327 16.50 -1.08 3.93
C THR A 327 16.32 -2.52 3.43
N GLN A 328 17.21 -3.42 3.83
CA GLN A 328 17.09 -4.85 3.56
C GLN A 328 15.80 -5.49 4.15
N ASN A 329 15.13 -4.81 5.08
CA ASN A 329 13.89 -5.27 5.71
C ASN A 329 12.63 -4.67 5.05
N SER A 330 12.79 -3.87 3.98
CA SER A 330 11.67 -3.19 3.33
C SER A 330 10.70 -4.21 2.76
N THR A 331 9.40 -3.98 2.98
CA THR A 331 8.34 -4.94 2.60
C THR A 331 8.26 -5.16 1.09
N ILE A 332 8.79 -4.24 0.27
CA ILE A 332 8.76 -4.39 -1.18
C ILE A 332 9.53 -5.64 -1.69
N PHE A 333 10.49 -6.15 -0.92
CA PHE A 333 11.22 -7.37 -1.30
C PHE A 333 10.39 -8.66 -1.15
N PHE A 334 9.23 -8.62 -0.46
CA PHE A 334 8.26 -9.71 -0.54
C PHE A 334 7.80 -9.95 -1.98
N THR A 335 7.67 -8.90 -2.79
CA THR A 335 7.33 -9.04 -4.21
C THR A 335 8.36 -9.90 -4.94
N VAL A 336 9.66 -9.61 -4.77
CA VAL A 336 10.74 -10.38 -5.40
C VAL A 336 10.75 -11.82 -4.90
N GLY A 337 10.61 -12.03 -3.59
CA GLY A 337 10.55 -13.37 -3.02
C GLY A 337 9.39 -14.20 -3.57
N ASN A 338 8.25 -13.56 -3.84
CA ASN A 338 7.03 -14.25 -4.28
C ASN A 338 6.96 -14.53 -5.78
N LEU A 339 7.71 -13.83 -6.64
CA LEU A 339 7.75 -14.08 -8.09
C LEU A 339 8.30 -15.48 -8.42
N ILE A 340 7.62 -16.19 -9.32
CA ILE A 340 7.93 -17.60 -9.65
C ILE A 340 9.17 -17.73 -10.55
N GLU A 341 9.32 -16.89 -11.57
CA GLU A 341 10.41 -17.02 -12.54
C GLU A 341 11.62 -16.16 -12.18
N GLN A 342 12.81 -16.73 -12.39
CA GLN A 342 14.09 -16.04 -12.16
C GLN A 342 14.20 -14.74 -12.95
N ARG A 343 13.72 -14.71 -14.19
CA ARG A 343 13.78 -13.50 -15.04
C ARG A 343 13.01 -12.32 -14.43
N ASP A 344 11.84 -12.61 -13.85
CA ASP A 344 10.99 -11.59 -13.24
C ASP A 344 11.58 -11.11 -11.92
N ARG A 345 12.14 -12.03 -11.13
CA ARG A 345 12.87 -11.67 -9.90
C ARG A 345 14.03 -10.73 -10.17
N ILE A 346 14.86 -11.04 -11.17
CA ILE A 346 16.01 -10.20 -11.53
C ILE A 346 15.55 -8.82 -12.01
N GLN A 347 14.57 -8.75 -12.91
CA GLN A 347 14.05 -7.49 -13.43
C GLN A 347 13.43 -6.63 -12.33
N THR A 348 12.57 -7.22 -11.49
CA THR A 348 11.90 -6.52 -10.39
C THR A 348 12.88 -6.08 -9.32
N ALA A 349 13.85 -6.92 -8.95
CA ALA A 349 14.91 -6.55 -8.01
C ALA A 349 15.74 -5.37 -8.53
N ARG A 350 16.08 -5.36 -9.84
CA ARG A 350 16.76 -4.23 -10.46
C ARG A 350 15.91 -2.97 -10.35
N HIS A 351 14.64 -3.04 -10.76
CA HIS A 351 13.72 -1.91 -10.72
C HIS A 351 13.56 -1.35 -9.29
N ILE A 352 13.45 -2.20 -8.26
CA ILE A 352 13.40 -1.75 -6.87
C ILE A 352 14.70 -1.05 -6.46
N LEU A 353 15.87 -1.56 -6.86
CA LEU A 353 17.17 -1.00 -6.47
C LEU A 353 17.58 0.26 -7.25
N THR A 354 17.02 0.48 -8.45
CA THR A 354 17.35 1.62 -9.29
C THR A 354 16.24 2.67 -9.33
N GLY A 355 14.99 2.24 -9.18
CA GLY A 355 13.79 3.03 -9.44
C GLY A 355 13.57 3.35 -10.92
N GLU A 356 14.35 2.72 -11.81
CA GLU A 356 14.28 2.96 -13.25
C GLU A 356 13.10 2.19 -13.84
N PHE A 357 12.20 2.91 -14.52
CA PHE A 357 11.07 2.29 -15.21
C PHE A 357 10.72 3.00 -16.53
N PRO A 358 10.71 2.29 -17.68
CA PRO A 358 11.22 0.93 -17.89
C PRO A 358 12.72 0.79 -17.55
N LEU A 359 13.28 -0.42 -17.58
CA LEU A 359 14.66 -0.70 -17.11
C LEU A 359 15.82 -0.02 -17.87
N MET A 360 15.55 0.85 -18.86
CA MET A 360 16.52 1.65 -19.65
C MET A 360 17.74 0.90 -20.20
N ASP A 361 17.70 -0.43 -20.25
CA ASP A 361 18.79 -1.29 -20.71
C ASP A 361 19.13 -1.05 -22.21
N ASP A 362 18.22 -0.41 -22.96
CA ASP A 362 18.36 -0.01 -24.35
C ASP A 362 19.08 1.34 -24.57
N GLN A 363 19.40 2.06 -23.49
CA GLN A 363 19.96 3.41 -23.55
C GLN A 363 21.42 3.47 -23.08
N GLN A 364 22.22 4.34 -23.70
CA GLN A 364 23.58 4.60 -23.24
C GLN A 364 23.53 5.45 -21.95
N PRO A 365 24.34 5.15 -20.91
CA PRO A 365 24.30 5.88 -19.63
C PRO A 365 24.47 7.40 -19.74
N LYS A 366 25.20 7.89 -20.74
CA LYS A 366 25.38 9.32 -21.02
C LYS A 366 24.10 10.04 -21.47
N ASN A 367 23.09 9.29 -21.94
CA ASN A 367 21.80 9.81 -22.38
C ASN A 367 20.74 9.72 -21.27
N LEU A 368 21.15 9.35 -20.06
CA LEU A 368 20.25 9.12 -18.93
C LEU A 368 20.53 10.13 -17.82
N ILE A 369 19.46 10.79 -17.37
CA ILE A 369 19.49 11.81 -16.34
C ILE A 369 18.61 11.42 -15.16
N ALA A 370 18.89 11.99 -14.00
CA ALA A 370 18.03 11.86 -12.84
C ALA A 370 16.70 12.59 -13.07
N SER A 371 15.63 12.01 -12.56
CA SER A 371 14.32 12.63 -12.50
C SER A 371 14.39 13.99 -11.81
N ILE A 372 14.03 15.04 -12.54
CA ILE A 372 14.02 16.40 -12.01
C ILE A 372 12.90 16.53 -10.96
N THR A 373 11.73 15.94 -11.24
CA THR A 373 10.59 16.03 -10.32
C THR A 373 10.90 15.31 -9.00
N MET A 374 11.48 14.11 -9.01
CA MET A 374 11.71 13.35 -7.78
C MET A 374 12.84 13.92 -6.90
N PHE A 375 13.88 14.51 -7.51
CA PHE A 375 15.13 14.81 -6.79
C PHE A 375 15.56 16.27 -6.78
N ASN A 376 14.87 17.15 -7.50
CA ASN A 376 15.22 18.56 -7.57
C ASN A 376 14.03 19.44 -7.21
N CYS A 377 13.66 19.40 -5.94
CA CYS A 377 12.59 20.21 -5.36
C CYS A 377 13.14 21.55 -4.81
N ASN A 378 12.29 22.57 -4.73
CA ASN A 378 12.65 23.90 -4.22
C ASN A 378 12.75 23.93 -2.68
N ASN A 379 13.19 25.07 -2.12
CA ASN A 379 13.30 25.25 -0.66
C ASN A 379 11.93 25.08 0.01
N GLY A 380 11.78 24.01 0.78
CA GLY A 380 10.52 23.64 1.43
C GLY A 380 10.10 22.22 1.08
N ILE A 381 10.36 21.75 -0.14
CA ILE A 381 9.99 20.39 -0.53
C ILE A 381 11.24 19.51 -0.52
N SER A 382 11.28 18.58 0.42
CA SER A 382 12.20 17.46 0.49
C SER A 382 12.06 16.57 -0.75
N PRO A 383 13.18 16.17 -1.37
CA PRO A 383 13.15 15.20 -2.45
C PRO A 383 12.58 13.86 -1.95
N HIS A 384 12.14 13.05 -2.90
CA HIS A 384 11.59 11.74 -2.62
C HIS A 384 12.60 10.93 -1.77
N SER A 385 12.11 10.43 -0.63
CA SER A 385 12.93 9.80 0.41
C SER A 385 12.16 8.74 1.21
N THR A 386 10.96 8.40 0.77
CA THR A 386 10.05 7.45 1.44
C THR A 386 9.96 6.16 0.65
N ASP A 387 9.74 5.02 1.31
CA ASP A 387 9.66 3.68 0.67
C ASP A 387 8.39 3.43 -0.16
N GLU A 388 7.67 4.49 -0.54
CA GLU A 388 6.59 4.44 -1.51
C GLU A 388 7.13 3.96 -2.87
N PHE A 389 6.36 3.12 -3.55
CA PHE A 389 6.83 2.51 -4.80
C PHE A 389 5.68 2.25 -5.76
N MET A 390 5.92 2.42 -7.05
CA MET A 390 4.86 2.32 -8.06
C MET A 390 4.10 0.98 -8.04
N LEU A 391 4.74 -0.12 -7.65
CA LEU A 391 4.05 -1.42 -7.57
C LEU A 391 2.86 -1.41 -6.60
N GLN A 392 2.89 -0.53 -5.59
CA GLN A 392 1.82 -0.38 -4.59
C GLN A 392 0.57 0.31 -5.15
N MET A 393 0.63 0.98 -6.30
CA MET A 393 -0.53 1.58 -6.97
C MET A 393 -1.05 0.77 -8.16
N MET A 394 -0.30 -0.24 -8.60
CA MET A 394 -0.65 -0.96 -9.82
C MET A 394 -1.81 -1.94 -9.57
N PRO A 395 -2.85 -1.97 -10.43
CA PRO A 395 -3.98 -2.88 -10.27
C PRO A 395 -3.63 -4.29 -10.76
N MET A 396 -3.00 -5.08 -9.88
CA MET A 396 -2.57 -6.45 -10.19
C MET A 396 -3.72 -7.37 -10.62
N ASP A 397 -4.92 -7.13 -10.09
CA ASP A 397 -6.16 -7.79 -10.49
C ASP A 397 -6.43 -7.67 -12.00
N VAL A 398 -6.16 -6.51 -12.60
CA VAL A 398 -6.29 -6.30 -14.05
C VAL A 398 -5.07 -6.82 -14.79
N ILE A 399 -3.88 -6.47 -14.30
CA ILE A 399 -2.61 -6.71 -15.00
C ILE A 399 -2.35 -8.21 -15.16
N LEU A 400 -2.50 -8.98 -14.08
CA LEU A 400 -2.16 -10.39 -14.08
C LEU A 400 -3.18 -11.24 -14.84
N GLN A 401 -4.47 -10.86 -14.84
CA GLN A 401 -5.51 -11.55 -15.60
C GLN A 401 -5.36 -11.39 -17.12
N LYS A 402 -4.94 -10.21 -17.59
CA LYS A 402 -4.78 -9.93 -19.03
C LYS A 402 -3.49 -10.51 -19.64
N ASN A 403 -2.52 -10.90 -18.83
CA ASN A 403 -1.19 -11.27 -19.30
C ASN A 403 -0.85 -12.75 -19.06
N GLN A 404 -0.05 -13.32 -19.95
CA GLN A 404 0.46 -14.68 -19.81
C GLN A 404 1.95 -14.65 -19.45
N ARG A 405 2.29 -15.10 -18.24
CA ARG A 405 3.65 -15.15 -17.67
C ARG A 405 4.65 -15.80 -18.59
N LYS A 406 4.27 -16.84 -19.34
CA LYS A 406 5.18 -17.52 -20.28
C LYS A 406 5.75 -16.56 -21.33
N ASN A 407 4.94 -15.60 -21.80
CA ASN A 407 5.26 -14.74 -22.93
C ASN A 407 5.66 -13.32 -22.48
N THR A 408 5.06 -12.81 -21.42
CA THR A 408 5.25 -11.43 -20.95
C THR A 408 5.88 -11.45 -19.56
N THR A 409 7.05 -10.83 -19.39
CA THR A 409 7.66 -10.68 -18.05
C THR A 409 6.80 -9.78 -17.16
N PHE A 410 6.94 -9.91 -15.85
CA PHE A 410 6.12 -9.18 -14.89
C PHE A 410 6.17 -7.66 -15.08
N LEU A 411 7.37 -7.07 -15.20
CA LEU A 411 7.49 -5.63 -15.46
C LEU A 411 6.94 -5.22 -16.82
N ASN A 412 7.05 -6.07 -17.84
CA ASN A 412 6.44 -5.79 -19.15
C ASN A 412 4.91 -5.84 -19.09
N ALA A 413 4.33 -6.71 -18.26
CA ALA A 413 2.88 -6.74 -18.06
C ALA A 413 2.37 -5.41 -17.45
N ILE A 414 3.11 -4.85 -16.50
CA ILE A 414 2.85 -3.51 -15.95
C ILE A 414 3.02 -2.43 -17.01
N TYR A 415 4.12 -2.48 -17.78
CA TYR A 415 4.38 -1.52 -18.85
C TYR A 415 3.26 -1.53 -19.90
N ASN A 416 2.82 -2.71 -20.35
CA ASN A 416 1.73 -2.86 -21.32
C ASN A 416 0.42 -2.25 -20.79
N PHE A 417 0.10 -2.48 -19.51
CA PHE A 417 -1.08 -1.88 -18.88
C PHE A 417 -0.99 -0.36 -18.84
N LEU A 418 0.17 0.19 -18.46
CA LEU A 418 0.38 1.64 -18.45
C LEU A 418 0.32 2.21 -19.86
N GLU A 419 0.89 1.53 -20.84
CA GLU A 419 0.87 1.96 -22.23
C GLU A 419 -0.57 2.02 -22.79
N GLU A 420 -1.36 0.96 -22.59
CA GLU A 420 -2.78 0.91 -22.97
C GLU A 420 -3.58 2.03 -22.27
N SER A 421 -3.39 2.16 -20.95
CA SER A 421 -4.17 3.08 -20.12
C SER A 421 -3.82 4.54 -20.38
N ILE A 422 -2.54 4.88 -20.53
CA ILE A 422 -2.09 6.25 -20.81
C ILE A 422 -2.48 6.63 -22.24
N THR A 423 -2.37 5.74 -23.22
CA THR A 423 -2.84 5.99 -24.59
C THR A 423 -4.33 6.35 -24.59
N LYS A 424 -5.15 5.57 -23.89
CA LYS A 424 -6.58 5.85 -23.69
C LYS A 424 -6.82 7.24 -23.08
N ILE A 425 -6.06 7.63 -22.05
CA ILE A 425 -6.19 8.95 -21.41
C ILE A 425 -5.77 10.09 -22.35
N CYS A 426 -4.68 9.92 -23.11
CA CYS A 426 -4.25 10.88 -24.12
C CYS A 426 -5.37 11.12 -25.15
N ASP A 427 -6.07 10.08 -25.59
CA ASP A 427 -7.20 10.20 -26.51
C ASP A 427 -8.40 10.94 -25.88
N TRP A 428 -8.68 10.71 -24.60
CA TRP A 428 -9.76 11.42 -23.90
C TRP A 428 -9.49 12.91 -23.69
N LEU A 429 -8.22 13.27 -23.43
CA LEU A 429 -7.77 14.65 -23.24
C LEU A 429 -7.61 15.42 -24.55
N SER A 430 -7.43 14.71 -25.65
CA SER A 430 -7.26 15.29 -26.98
C SER A 430 -8.59 15.76 -27.58
N SER A 431 -8.56 16.86 -28.33
CA SER A 431 -9.70 17.32 -29.12
C SER A 431 -9.89 16.41 -30.34
N SER A 432 -11.07 15.81 -30.54
CA SER A 432 -11.34 15.04 -31.76
C SER A 432 -11.73 15.97 -32.92
N THR A 433 -11.52 15.53 -34.16
CA THR A 433 -11.82 16.28 -35.39
C THR A 433 -13.32 16.58 -35.60
N THR A 434 -14.22 15.96 -34.83
CA THR A 434 -15.68 16.11 -34.97
C THR A 434 -16.42 16.35 -33.65
N GLY A 435 -15.69 16.56 -32.54
CA GLY A 435 -16.26 16.81 -31.22
C GLY A 435 -15.17 17.17 -30.23
N GLY A 436 -15.43 18.11 -29.32
CA GLY A 436 -14.45 18.58 -28.33
C GLY A 436 -13.89 17.47 -27.42
N LYS A 437 -13.09 17.85 -26.43
CA LYS A 437 -12.47 16.91 -25.49
C LYS A 437 -13.51 16.02 -24.80
N VAL A 438 -13.17 14.75 -24.59
CA VAL A 438 -14.03 13.82 -23.85
C VAL A 438 -14.00 14.16 -22.36
N ILE A 439 -12.81 14.47 -21.84
CA ILE A 439 -12.58 14.89 -20.45
C ILE A 439 -11.76 16.18 -20.41
N GLU A 440 -12.13 17.07 -19.50
CA GLU A 440 -11.36 18.26 -19.15
C GLU A 440 -10.89 18.11 -17.70
N VAL A 441 -9.59 18.32 -17.49
CA VAL A 441 -8.93 18.10 -16.20
C VAL A 441 -8.39 19.42 -15.65
N TYR A 442 -8.86 19.79 -14.45
CA TYR A 442 -8.43 20.96 -13.70
C TYR A 442 -7.87 20.51 -12.35
N LEU A 443 -6.70 21.02 -11.96
CA LEU A 443 -5.96 20.51 -10.81
C LEU A 443 -5.49 21.69 -9.95
N HIS A 444 -5.98 21.73 -8.71
CA HIS A 444 -5.86 22.89 -7.83
C HIS A 444 -5.12 22.53 -6.55
N TYR A 445 -4.21 23.40 -6.14
CA TYR A 445 -3.61 23.35 -4.82
C TYR A 445 -4.53 24.03 -3.81
N GLN A 446 -5.25 23.21 -3.05
CA GLN A 446 -6.17 23.67 -2.01
C GLN A 446 -6.53 22.52 -1.09
N PHE A 447 -6.51 22.77 0.22
CA PHE A 447 -6.96 21.80 1.21
C PHE A 447 -8.48 21.91 1.43
N VAL A 448 -9.21 20.82 1.21
CA VAL A 448 -10.67 20.76 1.40
C VAL A 448 -10.98 20.44 2.85
N SER A 449 -11.41 21.45 3.61
CA SER A 449 -11.71 21.33 5.05
C SER A 449 -13.00 22.07 5.43
N ASN A 450 -13.51 21.79 6.63
CA ASN A 450 -14.69 22.45 7.19
C ASN A 450 -14.50 23.95 7.44
N GLU A 451 -13.26 24.44 7.46
CA GLU A 451 -12.92 25.83 7.76
C GLU A 451 -13.09 26.75 6.56
N ASN A 452 -13.05 26.20 5.34
CA ASN A 452 -13.09 26.99 4.09
C ASN A 452 -14.48 26.94 3.43
N SER A 453 -15.47 27.60 4.05
CA SER A 453 -16.86 27.60 3.58
C SER A 453 -17.02 28.13 2.15
N ALA A 454 -16.19 29.08 1.73
CA ALA A 454 -16.18 29.61 0.36
C ALA A 454 -15.78 28.54 -0.66
N LEU A 455 -14.74 27.75 -0.37
CA LEU A 455 -14.35 26.62 -1.22
C LEU A 455 -15.45 25.58 -1.28
N LEU A 456 -16.01 25.17 -0.14
CA LEU A 456 -17.06 24.15 -0.11
C LEU A 456 -18.29 24.60 -0.92
N SER A 457 -18.66 25.87 -0.80
CA SER A 457 -19.74 26.48 -1.59
C SER A 457 -19.41 26.48 -3.09
N SER A 458 -18.17 26.79 -3.47
CA SER A 458 -17.72 26.76 -4.87
C SER A 458 -17.75 25.36 -5.47
N ILE A 459 -17.40 24.33 -4.68
CA ILE A 459 -17.46 22.93 -5.09
C ILE A 459 -18.93 22.51 -5.25
N ARG A 460 -19.79 22.86 -4.28
CA ARG A 460 -21.22 22.54 -4.32
C ARG A 460 -21.91 23.15 -5.54
N GLN A 461 -21.54 24.36 -5.94
CA GLN A 461 -22.08 25.04 -7.13
C GLN A 461 -21.80 24.30 -8.45
N LEU A 462 -20.81 23.40 -8.47
CA LEU A 462 -20.52 22.56 -9.63
C LEU A 462 -21.51 21.40 -9.78
N ASP A 463 -22.38 21.19 -8.79
CA ASP A 463 -23.29 20.04 -8.67
C ASP A 463 -22.57 18.69 -8.96
N PRO A 464 -21.59 18.30 -8.12
CA PRO A 464 -20.79 17.11 -8.36
C PRO A 464 -21.66 15.85 -8.50
N TRP A 465 -21.50 15.12 -9.60
CA TRP A 465 -22.13 13.81 -9.71
C TRP A 465 -21.42 12.77 -8.85
N THR A 466 -20.09 12.83 -8.86
CA THR A 466 -19.25 11.92 -8.08
C THR A 466 -18.14 12.67 -7.38
N MET A 467 -17.77 12.20 -6.19
CA MET A 467 -16.62 12.70 -5.45
C MET A 467 -15.76 11.55 -4.93
N SER A 468 -14.47 11.54 -5.24
CA SER A 468 -13.50 10.60 -4.71
C SER A 468 -12.67 11.21 -3.57
N TRP A 469 -12.43 10.43 -2.51
CA TRP A 469 -11.76 10.84 -1.28
C TRP A 469 -10.64 9.86 -0.95
N SER A 470 -9.39 10.23 -1.23
CA SER A 470 -8.24 9.35 -1.06
C SER A 470 -7.63 9.52 0.33
N ASN A 471 -7.98 8.62 1.25
CA ASN A 471 -7.54 8.60 2.66
C ASN A 471 -7.97 9.81 3.50
N ILE A 472 -8.74 10.75 2.95
CA ILE A 472 -9.13 11.99 3.67
C ILE A 472 -9.85 11.67 4.98
N CYS A 473 -10.74 10.68 4.99
CA CYS A 473 -11.57 10.36 6.15
C CYS A 473 -10.77 9.98 7.39
N ASP A 474 -9.54 9.47 7.21
CA ASP A 474 -8.69 9.01 8.32
C ASP A 474 -8.27 10.15 9.25
N TYR A 475 -8.33 11.38 8.77
CA TYR A 475 -7.87 12.59 9.45
C TYR A 475 -9.01 13.39 10.08
N PHE A 476 -10.24 12.85 10.06
CA PHE A 476 -11.41 13.49 10.63
C PHE A 476 -12.12 12.56 11.61
N TYR A 477 -12.80 13.15 12.58
CA TYR A 477 -13.87 12.45 13.29
C TYR A 477 -15.05 12.26 12.33
N PRO A 478 -15.77 11.11 12.37
CA PRO A 478 -16.83 10.81 11.39
C PRO A 478 -17.87 11.92 11.25
N ASN A 479 -18.33 12.49 12.37
CA ASN A 479 -19.31 13.59 12.35
C ASN A 479 -18.81 14.81 11.58
N ASP A 480 -17.56 15.20 11.76
CA ASP A 480 -17.00 16.38 11.09
C ASP A 480 -16.71 16.09 9.62
N PHE A 481 -16.33 14.85 9.28
CA PHE A 481 -16.22 14.44 7.90
C PHE A 481 -17.59 14.46 7.20
N HIS A 482 -18.64 13.92 7.82
CA HIS A 482 -19.99 13.96 7.24
C HIS A 482 -20.51 15.40 7.04
N LYS A 483 -20.18 16.34 7.93
CA LYS A 483 -20.44 17.78 7.72
C LYS A 483 -19.73 18.30 6.47
N LEU A 484 -18.44 17.97 6.32
CA LEU A 484 -17.63 18.36 5.16
C LEU A 484 -18.25 17.86 3.85
N LEU A 485 -18.59 16.58 3.80
CA LEU A 485 -19.19 15.94 2.63
C LEU A 485 -20.49 16.65 2.23
N LYS A 486 -21.41 16.88 3.17
CA LYS A 486 -22.70 17.54 2.88
C LYS A 486 -22.53 18.99 2.43
N ALA A 487 -21.51 19.70 2.95
CA ALA A 487 -21.28 21.09 2.60
C ALA A 487 -20.81 21.29 1.16
N CYS A 488 -20.14 20.30 0.55
CA CYS A 488 -19.60 20.38 -0.81
C CYS A 488 -20.29 19.48 -1.84
N SER A 489 -21.11 18.52 -1.42
CA SER A 489 -21.85 17.64 -2.32
C SER A 489 -23.08 18.32 -2.94
N GLY A 490 -23.44 17.92 -4.15
CA GLY A 490 -24.79 18.11 -4.71
C GLY A 490 -25.80 17.16 -4.05
N ASN A 491 -27.06 17.21 -4.52
CA ASN A 491 -28.12 16.35 -3.98
C ASN A 491 -27.90 14.89 -4.36
N ASP A 492 -27.47 14.65 -5.60
CA ASP A 492 -27.35 13.31 -6.19
C ASP A 492 -25.91 12.76 -6.15
N THR A 493 -25.03 13.42 -5.40
CA THR A 493 -23.61 13.06 -5.37
C THR A 493 -23.39 11.66 -4.82
N ILE A 494 -22.63 10.86 -5.55
CA ILE A 494 -22.09 9.59 -5.09
C ILE A 494 -20.66 9.81 -4.59
N HIS A 495 -20.43 9.46 -3.33
CA HIS A 495 -19.11 9.49 -2.72
C HIS A 495 -18.42 8.14 -2.91
N ALA A 496 -17.13 8.16 -3.23
CA ALA A 496 -16.23 7.02 -3.20
C ALA A 496 -15.03 7.35 -2.33
N MET A 497 -14.79 6.54 -1.32
CA MET A 497 -13.88 6.86 -0.22
C MET A 497 -12.97 5.67 0.05
N SER A 498 -11.69 5.96 0.31
CA SER A 498 -10.74 4.98 0.84
C SER A 498 -10.29 5.36 2.24
N SER A 499 -10.11 4.34 3.09
CA SER A 499 -9.48 4.44 4.42
C SER A 499 -8.37 3.41 4.54
N MET A 500 -7.23 3.80 5.10
CA MET A 500 -6.14 2.89 5.46
C MET A 500 -5.92 2.81 6.97
N ASN A 501 -6.28 3.87 7.70
CA ASN A 501 -6.01 3.98 9.14
C ASN A 501 -7.20 3.54 10.00
N TRP A 502 -8.34 3.16 9.43
CA TRP A 502 -9.47 2.62 10.20
C TRP A 502 -9.05 1.44 11.10
N ILE A 503 -8.11 0.60 10.65
CA ILE A 503 -7.59 -0.51 11.46
C ILE A 503 -7.00 -0.03 12.79
N THR A 504 -6.45 1.20 12.84
CA THR A 504 -5.85 1.81 14.03
C THR A 504 -6.87 2.28 15.06
N GLU A 505 -8.17 2.13 14.78
CA GLU A 505 -9.26 2.53 15.67
C GLU A 505 -10.07 1.34 16.18
N VAL A 506 -9.84 0.14 15.66
CA VAL A 506 -10.72 -1.00 15.91
C VAL A 506 -9.95 -2.10 16.63
N TYR A 507 -10.42 -2.48 17.81
CA TYR A 507 -9.87 -3.63 18.53
C TYR A 507 -10.30 -4.93 17.83
N GLY A 508 -9.35 -5.82 17.57
CA GLY A 508 -9.53 -7.04 16.79
C GLY A 508 -9.14 -6.91 15.32
N ALA A 509 -8.69 -5.74 14.85
CA ALA A 509 -8.19 -5.56 13.49
C ALA A 509 -6.77 -6.15 13.27
N HIS A 510 -6.08 -6.58 14.33
CA HIS A 510 -4.74 -7.15 14.24
C HIS A 510 -4.65 -8.51 14.93
N ILE A 511 -3.95 -9.47 14.31
CA ILE A 511 -3.89 -10.87 14.77
C ILE A 511 -3.41 -11.02 16.22
N LYS A 512 -2.53 -10.14 16.70
CA LYS A 512 -2.04 -10.20 18.09
C LYS A 512 -3.09 -9.95 19.17
N GLU A 513 -4.24 -9.42 18.80
CA GLU A 513 -5.34 -9.13 19.73
C GLU A 513 -6.18 -10.37 20.07
N TYR A 514 -5.89 -11.50 19.41
CA TYR A 514 -6.54 -12.79 19.63
C TYR A 514 -5.65 -13.73 20.46
N ASP A 515 -6.24 -14.71 21.13
CA ASP A 515 -5.49 -15.74 21.86
C ASP A 515 -4.68 -16.66 20.93
N ASN A 516 -3.61 -17.26 21.45
CA ASN A 516 -2.69 -18.12 20.67
C ASN A 516 -3.37 -19.22 19.85
N SER A 517 -4.39 -19.89 20.39
CA SER A 517 -5.13 -20.93 19.67
C SER A 517 -5.92 -20.37 18.48
N ILE A 518 -6.46 -19.16 18.63
CA ILE A 518 -7.21 -18.45 17.59
C ILE A 518 -6.25 -17.89 16.54
N ARG A 519 -5.10 -17.32 16.92
CA ARG A 519 -4.07 -16.81 15.99
C ARG A 519 -3.65 -17.87 14.97
N ARG A 520 -3.43 -19.12 15.41
CA ARG A 520 -3.10 -20.22 14.50
C ARG A 520 -4.22 -20.52 13.51
N LYS A 521 -5.47 -20.55 13.96
CA LYS A 521 -6.63 -20.75 13.07
C LYS A 521 -6.78 -19.62 12.05
N ILE A 522 -6.59 -18.36 12.49
CA ILE A 522 -6.60 -17.18 11.63
C ILE A 522 -5.56 -17.33 10.51
N LEU A 523 -4.32 -17.72 10.85
CA LEU A 523 -3.27 -17.92 9.84
C LEU A 523 -3.56 -19.05 8.85
N ILE A 524 -4.06 -20.20 9.32
CA ILE A 524 -4.45 -21.31 8.44
C ILE A 524 -5.53 -20.84 7.46
N ASN A 525 -6.52 -20.09 7.95
CA ASN A 525 -7.59 -19.54 7.12
C ASN A 525 -7.08 -18.50 6.12
N ALA A 526 -6.12 -17.64 6.53
CA ALA A 526 -5.48 -16.70 5.63
C ALA A 526 -4.78 -17.41 4.47
N HIS A 527 -3.98 -18.44 4.75
CA HIS A 527 -3.30 -19.23 3.71
C HIS A 527 -4.30 -19.89 2.75
N LYS A 528 -5.40 -20.45 3.26
CA LYS A 528 -6.48 -21.04 2.44
C LYS A 528 -7.14 -19.99 1.55
N LEU A 529 -7.47 -18.82 2.10
CA LEU A 529 -8.08 -17.71 1.36
C LEU A 529 -7.16 -17.25 0.22
N LEU A 530 -5.89 -16.99 0.52
CA LEU A 530 -4.91 -16.52 -0.45
C LEU A 530 -4.64 -17.52 -1.57
N SER A 531 -4.60 -18.82 -1.24
CA SER A 531 -4.48 -19.86 -2.26
C SER A 531 -5.65 -19.87 -3.23
N LYS A 532 -6.86 -19.58 -2.75
CA LYS A 532 -8.07 -19.55 -3.58
C LYS A 532 -8.16 -18.27 -4.41
N VAL A 533 -7.96 -17.13 -3.78
CA VAL A 533 -8.01 -15.79 -4.43
C VAL A 533 -6.88 -15.64 -5.45
N GLY A 534 -5.66 -16.08 -5.11
CA GLY A 534 -4.52 -15.95 -6.01
C GLY A 534 -4.68 -16.72 -7.32
N LYS A 535 -5.39 -17.85 -7.34
CA LYS A 535 -5.72 -18.56 -8.60
C LYS A 535 -6.64 -17.76 -9.52
N ILE A 536 -7.47 -16.89 -8.95
CA ILE A 536 -8.43 -16.06 -9.69
C ILE A 536 -7.74 -14.76 -10.16
N MET A 537 -6.97 -14.12 -9.29
CA MET A 537 -6.27 -12.87 -9.61
C MET A 537 -5.08 -13.07 -10.55
N ASP A 538 -4.36 -14.18 -10.38
CA ASP A 538 -3.13 -14.49 -11.12
C ASP A 538 -3.23 -15.86 -11.79
N PRO A 539 -4.11 -16.01 -12.81
CA PRO A 539 -4.34 -17.28 -13.49
C PRO A 539 -3.09 -17.78 -14.22
N SER A 540 -2.17 -16.88 -14.62
CA SER A 540 -0.91 -17.25 -15.25
C SER A 540 0.21 -17.61 -14.26
N GLY A 541 0.01 -17.30 -12.98
CA GLY A 541 0.91 -17.67 -11.89
C GLY A 541 2.21 -16.88 -11.87
N TYR A 542 2.20 -15.57 -12.12
CA TYR A 542 3.36 -14.70 -11.90
C TYR A 542 3.95 -14.85 -10.49
N PHE A 543 3.08 -15.00 -9.49
CA PHE A 543 3.43 -15.11 -8.09
C PHE A 543 3.09 -16.49 -7.50
N ARG A 544 3.76 -16.81 -6.40
CA ARG A 544 3.31 -17.89 -5.52
C ARG A 544 2.04 -17.44 -4.80
N ASN A 545 1.01 -18.26 -4.90
CA ASN A 545 -0.26 -18.10 -4.18
C ASN A 545 -0.45 -19.19 -3.12
N THR A 546 0.43 -20.18 -3.10
CA THR A 546 0.58 -21.19 -2.05
C THR A 546 1.93 -21.00 -1.38
N LYS A 547 2.01 -21.10 -0.06
CA LYS A 547 3.25 -20.89 0.71
C LYS A 547 3.87 -19.49 0.45
N ILE A 548 3.05 -18.45 0.57
CA ILE A 548 3.43 -17.05 0.35
C ILE A 548 4.54 -16.64 1.34
N ILE A 549 5.51 -15.87 0.85
CA ILE A 549 6.54 -15.23 1.68
C ILE A 549 5.99 -13.87 2.10
N GLU A 550 5.47 -13.79 3.32
CA GLU A 550 4.94 -12.54 3.87
C GLU A 550 5.06 -12.57 5.41
N HIS A 551 5.02 -11.41 6.04
CA HIS A 551 4.98 -11.31 7.49
C HIS A 551 3.73 -12.00 8.06
N PRO A 552 3.86 -12.84 9.11
CA PRO A 552 2.72 -13.54 9.69
C PRO A 552 1.61 -12.59 10.17
N PHE A 553 1.95 -11.39 10.63
CA PHE A 553 0.95 -10.38 10.98
C PHE A 553 0.14 -9.93 9.77
N ASN A 554 0.80 -9.55 8.67
CA ASN A 554 0.11 -9.12 7.45
C ASN A 554 -0.84 -10.20 6.91
N LEU A 555 -0.41 -11.48 6.96
CA LEU A 555 -1.26 -12.61 6.59
C LEU A 555 -2.46 -12.78 7.52
N GLY A 556 -2.22 -12.77 8.83
CA GLY A 556 -3.26 -12.93 9.83
C GLY A 556 -4.27 -11.79 9.82
N ASP A 557 -3.78 -10.57 9.64
CA ASP A 557 -4.56 -9.35 9.64
C ASP A 557 -5.60 -9.35 8.51
N LEU A 558 -5.34 -10.01 7.37
CA LEU A 558 -6.34 -10.17 6.30
C LEU A 558 -7.66 -10.75 6.81
N ILE A 559 -7.60 -11.73 7.72
CA ILE A 559 -8.78 -12.36 8.31
C ILE A 559 -9.30 -11.53 9.49
N ALA A 560 -8.41 -10.94 10.28
CA ALA A 560 -8.77 -10.10 11.42
C ALA A 560 -9.61 -8.90 10.97
N VAL A 561 -9.19 -8.17 9.94
CA VAL A 561 -9.90 -6.99 9.43
C VAL A 561 -11.27 -7.34 8.85
N MET A 562 -11.39 -8.49 8.16
CA MET A 562 -12.67 -8.95 7.62
C MET A 562 -13.70 -9.20 8.74
N THR A 563 -13.24 -9.54 9.95
CA THR A 563 -14.09 -9.80 11.11
C THR A 563 -14.66 -8.52 11.71
N VAL A 564 -13.98 -7.38 11.55
CA VAL A 564 -14.32 -6.12 12.25
C VAL A 564 -14.65 -4.94 11.33
N LYS A 565 -14.55 -5.11 10.01
CA LYS A 565 -14.83 -4.03 9.04
C LYS A 565 -16.24 -3.43 9.19
N ASP A 566 -17.23 -4.28 9.49
CA ASP A 566 -18.61 -3.85 9.62
C ASP A 566 -18.83 -3.02 10.90
N ASN A 567 -18.12 -3.34 11.99
CA ASN A 567 -18.16 -2.52 13.21
C ASN A 567 -17.70 -1.09 12.94
N TRP A 568 -16.59 -0.92 12.21
CA TRP A 568 -16.09 0.40 11.87
C TRP A 568 -17.00 1.13 10.87
N LYS A 569 -17.51 0.42 9.86
CA LYS A 569 -18.51 0.95 8.91
C LYS A 569 -19.74 1.49 9.65
N ASP A 570 -20.29 0.71 10.57
CA ASP A 570 -21.49 1.09 11.34
C ASP A 570 -21.21 2.28 12.26
N TYR A 571 -20.03 2.33 12.87
CA TYR A 571 -19.57 3.50 13.63
C TYR A 571 -19.44 4.74 12.75
N PHE A 572 -18.81 4.61 11.58
CA PHE A 572 -18.56 5.71 10.67
C PHE A 572 -19.86 6.35 10.18
N PHE A 573 -20.85 5.52 9.76
CA PHE A 573 -22.14 5.99 9.26
C PHE A 573 -23.20 6.24 10.34
N LYS A 574 -22.85 6.12 11.63
CA LYS A 574 -23.80 6.23 12.72
C LYS A 574 -24.56 7.56 12.68
N GLY A 575 -25.90 7.47 12.68
CA GLY A 575 -26.79 8.63 12.69
C GLY A 575 -26.93 9.36 11.36
N GLN A 576 -26.41 8.80 10.26
CA GLN A 576 -26.60 9.36 8.92
C GLN A 576 -27.78 8.70 8.21
N ASN A 577 -28.59 9.50 7.49
CA ASN A 577 -29.59 9.00 6.56
C ASN A 577 -28.98 8.98 5.15
N LEU A 578 -28.66 7.81 4.64
CA LEU A 578 -27.95 7.62 3.38
C LEU A 578 -28.16 6.21 2.82
N ASN A 579 -27.88 6.06 1.53
CA ASN A 579 -27.76 4.75 0.89
C ASN A 579 -26.27 4.35 0.85
N ILE A 580 -25.94 3.15 1.31
CA ILE A 580 -24.57 2.62 1.33
C ILE A 580 -24.46 1.56 0.22
N GLY A 581 -23.49 1.74 -0.67
CA GLY A 581 -23.10 0.74 -1.65
C GLY A 581 -22.26 -0.38 -1.02
N GLU A 582 -21.51 -1.09 -1.85
CA GLU A 582 -20.66 -2.17 -1.37
C GLU A 582 -19.46 -1.65 -0.56
N VAL A 583 -19.17 -2.31 0.57
CA VAL A 583 -17.99 -2.07 1.39
C VAL A 583 -16.92 -3.11 1.07
N LEU A 584 -15.89 -2.66 0.35
CA LEU A 584 -14.89 -3.51 -0.26
C LEU A 584 -13.56 -3.41 0.49
N ILE A 585 -13.00 -4.56 0.85
CA ILE A 585 -11.58 -4.67 1.18
C ILE A 585 -10.88 -5.15 -0.09
N ILE A 586 -9.79 -4.48 -0.48
CA ILE A 586 -9.05 -4.90 -1.68
C ILE A 586 -8.46 -6.30 -1.43
N GLN A 587 -8.68 -7.18 -2.41
CA GLN A 587 -8.12 -8.53 -2.36
C GLN A 587 -6.59 -8.48 -2.29
N TYR A 588 -6.01 -9.42 -1.56
CA TYR A 588 -4.57 -9.43 -1.35
C TYR A 588 -3.78 -9.50 -2.65
N ALA A 589 -2.76 -8.65 -2.76
CA ALA A 589 -1.78 -8.68 -3.83
C ALA A 589 -0.36 -8.58 -3.24
N GLN A 590 0.58 -9.35 -3.78
CA GLN A 590 1.98 -9.46 -3.32
C GLN A 590 2.79 -8.15 -3.45
N THR A 591 2.23 -7.16 -4.15
CA THR A 591 2.81 -5.84 -4.38
C THR A 591 2.27 -4.76 -3.44
N ASN A 592 1.25 -5.06 -2.63
CA ASN A 592 0.48 -4.05 -1.90
C ASN A 592 0.23 -4.45 -0.44
N ARG A 593 0.16 -3.48 0.47
CA ARG A 593 -0.38 -3.68 1.83
C ARG A 593 -1.90 -3.56 1.81
N THR A 594 -2.55 -4.59 1.30
CA THR A 594 -3.98 -4.63 0.96
C THR A 594 -4.89 -4.93 2.15
N ASN A 595 -4.34 -5.53 3.20
CA ASN A 595 -5.07 -5.90 4.42
C ASN A 595 -5.58 -4.70 5.23
N THR A 596 -5.20 -3.46 4.91
CA THR A 596 -5.66 -2.28 5.67
C THR A 596 -6.60 -1.39 4.85
N LEU A 597 -6.77 -1.65 3.56
CA LEU A 597 -7.47 -0.76 2.66
C LEU A 597 -8.97 -1.09 2.57
N LEU A 598 -9.78 -0.17 3.09
CA LEU A 598 -11.24 -0.21 3.03
C LEU A 598 -11.75 0.82 2.03
N ASN A 599 -12.53 0.38 1.05
CA ASN A 599 -13.22 1.23 0.10
C ASN A 599 -14.72 1.24 0.35
N LEU A 600 -15.30 2.43 0.28
CA LEU A 600 -16.69 2.70 0.60
C LEU A 600 -17.31 3.54 -0.51
N SER A 601 -18.53 3.21 -0.89
CA SER A 601 -19.36 4.09 -1.73
C SER A 601 -20.70 4.34 -1.07
N PHE A 602 -21.17 5.57 -1.08
CA PHE A 602 -22.42 5.97 -0.45
C PHE A 602 -22.95 7.28 -1.04
N THR A 603 -24.23 7.57 -0.83
CA THR A 603 -24.88 8.83 -1.21
C THR A 603 -25.92 9.22 -0.17
N TYR A 604 -26.11 10.52 0.04
CA TYR A 604 -27.17 11.02 0.93
C TYR A 604 -28.54 11.01 0.27
N ASN A 605 -28.64 10.80 -1.05
CA ASN A 605 -29.92 10.61 -1.73
C ASN A 605 -30.33 9.13 -1.67
N THR A 606 -31.34 8.82 -0.86
CA THR A 606 -31.86 7.46 -0.67
C THR A 606 -32.54 6.87 -1.91
N ASP A 607 -32.91 7.71 -2.90
CA ASP A 607 -33.56 7.28 -4.13
C ASP A 607 -32.56 6.78 -5.19
N ILE A 608 -31.26 7.11 -5.02
CA ILE A 608 -30.21 6.65 -5.92
C ILE A 608 -29.76 5.26 -5.48
N ASN A 609 -30.00 4.28 -6.34
CA ASN A 609 -29.42 2.96 -6.16
C ASN A 609 -27.96 2.98 -6.62
N ILE A 610 -27.04 2.80 -5.68
CA ILE A 610 -25.61 2.65 -5.96
C ILE A 610 -25.40 1.25 -6.57
N LYS A 611 -25.64 1.14 -7.89
CA LYS A 611 -25.11 0.03 -8.67
C LYS A 611 -23.61 0.25 -8.76
N THR A 612 -22.85 -0.45 -7.93
CA THR A 612 -21.39 -0.36 -7.93
C THR A 612 -20.86 -0.65 -9.34
N GLY A 613 -20.34 0.39 -10.01
CA GLY A 613 -19.37 0.23 -11.09
C GLY A 613 -18.02 -0.28 -10.56
N LEU A 614 -17.89 -0.37 -9.23
CA LEU A 614 -16.86 -1.14 -8.53
C LEU A 614 -17.20 -2.63 -8.71
N THR A 615 -17.01 -3.16 -9.92
CA THR A 615 -17.05 -4.60 -10.13
C THR A 615 -15.93 -5.23 -9.32
N SER A 616 -16.25 -5.81 -8.16
CA SER A 616 -15.52 -6.99 -7.72
C SER A 616 -15.73 -8.04 -8.82
N TYR A 617 -14.63 -8.58 -9.33
CA TYR A 617 -14.62 -9.51 -10.46
C TYR A 617 -15.66 -10.62 -10.26
N LYS A 618 -16.46 -10.87 -11.29
CA LYS A 618 -17.13 -12.15 -11.50
C LYS A 618 -16.10 -13.21 -11.89
#